data_AF-A0A1C3F470-F1
#
_entry.id   AF-A0A1C3F470-F1
#
_cell.length_a   1.000
_cell.length_b   1.000
_cell.length_c   1.000
_cell.angle_alpha   90.00
_cell.angle_beta   90.00
_cell.angle_gamma   90.00
#
_symmetry.space_group_name_H-M   'P 1'
#
loop_
_entity.id
_entity.type
_entity.pdbx_description
1 polymer ?
#
loop_
_entity_poly.entity_id
_entity_poly.type
_entity_poly.pdbx_seq_one_letter_code
_entity_poly.pdbx_strand_id
1 'polypeptide(L)'
;MANGITERTPQIIAAEINSIKDQSGRMLLFSSIEIGQRLTEAKSMVSHGEWGKWLESSVSYSQSTANKLMRLFEEYGAKLTVAQDNSNSELIPNLSYTQAIILLGIPEEERESFVAENDVVGMSTRELKQAVLERDQALSEKAELQNALDANQGAVTKITSERDELRKEASGLQAAIHTKESTIKTLQKKLDAAKEGEASAAKIIALEKEIKVAQIKLSANKVSFLYNNIAIEFEELLKELTKLAPSDPEAHEKYKGEVSGLIGKIAEKL
;
A
#
# COMPACT_ATOMS: atom_id res chain seq x y z
N MET A 1 20.61 -69.12 6.37
CA MET A 1 20.76 -67.72 6.81
C MET A 1 21.16 -66.91 5.61
N ALA A 2 20.22 -66.17 5.02
CA ALA A 2 20.44 -65.42 3.79
C ALA A 2 21.17 -64.12 4.14
N ASN A 3 22.44 -64.04 3.75
CA ASN A 3 23.21 -62.80 3.74
C ASN A 3 22.62 -61.94 2.61
N GLY A 4 21.67 -61.06 2.96
CA GLY A 4 21.19 -60.03 2.05
C GLY A 4 22.30 -59.04 1.80
N ILE A 5 23.09 -59.27 0.75
CA ILE A 5 23.96 -58.24 0.18
C ILE A 5 23.00 -57.22 -0.42
N THR A 6 22.71 -56.15 0.32
CA THR A 6 22.08 -54.95 -0.24
C THR A 6 23.03 -54.48 -1.35
N GLU A 7 22.65 -54.71 -2.62
CA GLU A 7 23.43 -54.23 -3.75
C GLU A 7 23.69 -52.74 -3.57
N ARG A 8 24.96 -52.33 -3.50
CA ARG A 8 25.34 -50.92 -3.32
C ARG A 8 24.98 -50.14 -4.58
N THR A 9 23.80 -49.56 -4.60
CA THR A 9 23.33 -48.70 -5.70
C THR A 9 23.76 -47.24 -5.47
N PRO A 10 23.91 -46.44 -6.55
CA PRO A 10 24.14 -45.00 -6.43
C PRO A 10 23.11 -44.28 -5.56
N GLN A 11 21.85 -44.75 -5.55
CA GLN A 11 20.76 -44.19 -4.74
C GLN A 11 20.99 -44.42 -3.24
N ILE A 12 21.47 -45.61 -2.84
CA ILE A 12 21.83 -45.89 -1.44
C ILE A 12 23.02 -45.02 -1.01
N ILE A 13 24.04 -44.88 -1.86
CA ILE A 13 25.19 -44.01 -1.58
C ILE A 13 24.76 -42.55 -1.44
N ALA A 14 23.86 -42.06 -2.30
CA ALA A 14 23.31 -40.70 -2.19
C ALA A 14 22.55 -40.49 -0.87
N ALA A 15 21.76 -41.48 -0.44
CA ALA A 15 21.08 -41.43 0.86
C ALA A 15 22.06 -41.42 2.04
N GLU A 16 23.11 -42.24 2.01
CA GLU A 16 24.20 -42.24 3.01
C GLU A 16 24.89 -40.88 3.09
N ILE A 17 25.25 -40.29 1.93
CA ILE A 17 25.89 -38.97 1.84
C ILE A 17 24.99 -37.89 2.43
N ASN A 18 23.70 -37.88 2.08
CA ASN A 18 22.74 -36.90 2.59
C ASN A 18 22.54 -37.05 4.11
N SER A 19 22.47 -38.29 4.62
CA SER A 19 22.40 -38.53 6.07
C SER A 19 23.62 -37.97 6.82
N ILE A 20 24.84 -38.17 6.29
CA ILE A 20 26.06 -37.63 6.90
C ILE A 20 26.06 -36.10 6.86
N LYS A 21 25.65 -35.52 5.74
CA LYS A 21 25.54 -34.07 5.56
C LYS A 21 24.58 -33.46 6.58
N ASP A 22 23.40 -34.05 6.75
CA ASP A 22 22.38 -33.56 7.68
C ASP A 22 22.85 -33.65 9.14
N GLN A 23 23.43 -34.80 9.54
CA GLN A 23 24.00 -34.99 10.88
C GLN A 23 25.11 -33.97 11.17
N SER A 24 26.03 -33.78 10.23
CA SER A 24 27.12 -32.81 10.37
C SER A 24 26.60 -31.37 10.47
N GLY A 25 25.57 -31.04 9.67
CA GLY A 25 24.92 -29.74 9.70
C GLY A 25 24.23 -29.45 11.02
N ARG A 26 23.52 -30.43 11.58
CA ARG A 26 22.90 -30.35 12.91
C ARG A 26 23.93 -30.16 14.01
N MET A 27 25.00 -30.95 13.99
CA MET A 27 26.09 -30.84 14.96
C MET A 27 26.71 -29.44 14.91
N LEU A 28 26.95 -28.91 13.71
CA LEU A 28 27.48 -27.55 13.54
C LEU A 28 26.53 -26.48 14.11
N LEU A 29 25.23 -26.59 13.86
CA LEU A 29 24.24 -25.66 14.43
C LEU A 29 24.24 -25.71 15.96
N PHE A 30 24.21 -26.92 16.53
CA PHE A 30 24.26 -27.14 17.97
C PHE A 30 25.51 -26.51 18.59
N SER A 31 26.70 -26.83 18.05
CA SER A 31 27.95 -26.26 18.52
C SER A 31 27.97 -24.73 18.38
N SER A 32 27.39 -24.18 17.30
CA SER A 32 27.32 -22.74 17.09
C SER A 32 26.49 -22.03 18.16
N ILE A 33 25.37 -22.64 18.58
CA ILE A 33 24.50 -22.11 19.63
C ILE A 33 25.20 -22.16 21.00
N GLU A 34 25.85 -23.29 21.33
CA GLU A 34 26.62 -23.41 22.58
C GLU A 34 27.76 -22.39 22.64
N ILE A 35 28.49 -22.19 21.53
CA ILE A 35 29.51 -21.14 21.44
C ILE A 35 28.86 -19.77 21.67
N GLY A 36 27.70 -19.49 21.05
CA GLY A 36 26.93 -18.27 21.28
C GLY A 36 26.56 -18.02 22.74
N GLN A 37 26.19 -19.07 23.47
CA GLN A 37 25.92 -19.01 24.91
C GLN A 37 27.16 -18.61 25.70
N ARG A 38 28.30 -19.28 25.46
CA ARG A 38 29.56 -18.97 26.15
C ARG A 38 30.10 -17.59 25.81
N LEU A 39 29.91 -17.15 24.57
CA LEU A 39 30.24 -15.79 24.14
C LEU A 39 29.38 -14.75 24.87
N THR A 40 28.10 -15.04 25.09
CA THR A 40 27.19 -14.17 25.84
C THR A 40 27.60 -14.07 27.30
N GLU A 41 27.96 -15.19 27.92
CA GLU A 41 28.52 -15.24 29.28
C GLU A 41 29.82 -14.44 29.37
N ALA A 42 30.81 -14.72 28.52
CA ALA A 42 32.10 -14.04 28.50
C ALA A 42 31.96 -12.53 28.29
N LYS A 43 31.04 -12.09 27.42
CA LYS A 43 30.79 -10.66 27.16
C LYS A 43 30.34 -9.90 28.41
N SER A 44 29.66 -10.56 29.36
CA SER A 44 29.26 -9.96 30.64
C SER A 44 30.43 -9.78 31.62
N MET A 45 31.53 -10.52 31.42
CA MET A 45 32.71 -10.53 32.28
C MET A 45 33.87 -9.68 31.74
N VAL A 46 33.90 -9.44 30.42
CA VAL A 46 34.94 -8.63 29.77
C VAL A 46 34.66 -7.13 29.94
N SER A 47 35.68 -6.39 30.37
CA SER A 47 35.62 -4.93 30.53
C SER A 47 35.18 -4.22 29.24
N HIS A 48 34.45 -3.11 29.40
CA HIS A 48 33.99 -2.30 28.28
C HIS A 48 35.18 -1.83 27.41
N GLY A 49 35.05 -1.98 26.10
CA GLY A 49 36.10 -1.62 25.12
C GLY A 49 37.12 -2.73 24.83
N GLU A 50 37.23 -3.77 25.65
CA GLU A 50 38.21 -4.85 25.46
C GLU A 50 37.64 -6.08 24.73
N TRP A 51 36.32 -6.12 24.49
CA TRP A 51 35.63 -7.24 23.84
C TRP A 51 36.25 -7.67 22.51
N GLY A 52 36.56 -6.72 21.62
CA GLY A 52 37.13 -7.01 20.31
C GLY A 52 38.50 -7.69 20.38
N LYS A 53 39.39 -7.20 21.27
CA LYS A 53 40.72 -7.78 21.49
C LYS A 53 40.63 -9.16 22.13
N TRP A 54 39.71 -9.32 23.08
CA TRP A 54 39.50 -10.60 23.74
C TRP A 54 39.05 -11.67 22.75
N LEU A 55 38.10 -11.34 21.85
CA LEU A 55 37.65 -12.25 20.80
C LEU A 55 38.79 -12.71 19.88
N GLU A 56 39.64 -11.79 19.44
CA GLU A 56 40.76 -12.10 18.54
C GLU A 56 41.82 -12.96 19.23
N SER A 57 42.21 -12.59 20.45
CA SER A 57 43.30 -13.23 21.19
C SER A 57 42.92 -14.56 21.86
N SER A 58 41.68 -14.70 22.34
CA SER A 58 41.28 -15.84 23.18
C SER A 58 40.53 -16.93 22.41
N VAL A 59 39.76 -16.56 21.38
CA VAL A 59 38.90 -17.51 20.64
C VAL A 59 39.00 -17.36 19.12
N SER A 60 39.87 -16.47 18.63
CA SER A 60 40.13 -16.23 17.20
C SER A 60 38.87 -15.90 16.38
N TYR A 61 37.94 -15.13 16.96
CA TYR A 61 36.73 -14.69 16.28
C TYR A 61 36.75 -13.21 15.94
N SER A 62 36.12 -12.87 14.81
CA SER A 62 35.72 -11.49 14.53
C SER A 62 34.49 -11.10 15.37
N GLN A 63 34.31 -9.81 15.62
CA GLN A 63 33.09 -9.30 16.28
C GLN A 63 31.82 -9.69 15.52
N SER A 64 31.85 -9.67 14.18
CA SER A 64 30.70 -10.03 13.35
C SER A 64 30.33 -11.51 13.47
N THR A 65 31.32 -12.40 13.59
CA THR A 65 31.08 -13.84 13.82
C THR A 65 30.53 -14.08 15.21
N ALA A 66 31.15 -13.49 16.23
CA ALA A 66 30.68 -13.61 17.61
C ALA A 66 29.24 -13.12 17.77
N ASN A 67 28.89 -11.97 17.19
CA ASN A 67 27.53 -11.44 17.24
C ASN A 67 26.52 -12.37 16.55
N LYS A 68 26.85 -13.00 15.42
CA LYS A 68 25.97 -13.98 14.76
C LYS A 68 25.71 -15.20 15.63
N LEU A 69 26.75 -15.74 16.27
CA LEU A 69 26.64 -16.90 17.15
C LEU A 69 25.83 -16.57 18.41
N MET A 70 26.05 -15.40 19.01
CA MET A 70 25.25 -14.92 20.15
C MET A 70 23.78 -14.75 19.77
N ARG A 71 23.46 -14.17 18.60
CA ARG A 71 22.08 -14.05 18.11
C ARG A 71 21.43 -15.41 17.86
N LEU A 72 22.18 -16.39 17.35
CA LEU A 72 21.66 -17.77 17.22
C LEU A 72 21.27 -18.34 18.59
N PHE A 73 22.08 -18.11 19.62
CA PHE A 73 21.75 -18.54 20.98
C PHE A 73 20.52 -17.82 21.54
N GLU A 74 20.42 -16.50 21.35
CA GLU A 74 19.27 -15.72 21.80
C GLU A 74 17.95 -16.26 21.23
N GLU A 75 17.94 -16.60 19.94
CA GLU A 75 16.72 -16.94 19.20
C GLU A 75 16.39 -18.45 19.21
N TYR A 76 17.41 -19.31 19.28
CA TYR A 76 17.24 -20.77 19.22
C TYR A 76 17.69 -21.50 20.48
N GLY A 77 18.39 -20.84 21.41
CA GLY A 77 18.98 -21.48 22.59
C GLY A 77 17.95 -22.16 23.49
N ALA A 78 16.85 -21.48 23.80
CA ALA A 78 15.76 -22.06 24.59
C ALA A 78 15.10 -23.27 23.91
N LYS A 79 14.92 -23.20 22.58
CA LYS A 79 14.36 -24.29 21.77
C LYS A 79 15.29 -25.52 21.77
N LEU A 80 16.60 -25.29 21.81
CA LEU A 80 17.62 -26.33 21.86
C LEU A 80 17.65 -27.06 23.21
N THR A 81 17.60 -26.32 24.32
CA THR A 81 17.60 -26.88 25.67
C THR A 81 16.36 -27.76 25.91
N VAL A 82 15.18 -27.29 25.49
CA VAL A 82 13.92 -28.05 25.63
C VAL A 82 13.94 -29.35 24.82
N ALA A 83 14.60 -29.37 23.66
CA ALA A 83 14.73 -30.58 22.83
C ALA A 83 15.80 -31.57 23.32
N GLN A 84 16.72 -31.14 24.20
CA GLN A 84 17.63 -32.05 24.90
C GLN A 84 16.97 -32.74 26.09
N ASP A 85 16.09 -32.03 26.81
CA ASP A 85 15.43 -32.53 28.02
C ASP A 85 14.17 -33.38 27.71
N ASN A 86 13.48 -33.09 26.62
CA ASN A 86 12.34 -33.88 26.15
C ASN A 86 12.76 -34.67 24.91
N SER A 87 12.56 -35.99 24.89
CA SER A 87 12.85 -36.87 23.72
C SER A 87 12.03 -36.56 22.44
N ASN A 88 11.36 -35.40 22.38
CA ASN A 88 10.64 -34.91 21.22
C ASN A 88 11.61 -34.17 20.29
N SER A 89 12.24 -34.94 19.39
CA SER A 89 13.06 -34.46 18.27
C SER A 89 12.32 -33.53 17.28
N GLU A 90 11.05 -33.22 17.50
CA GLU A 90 10.19 -32.44 16.61
C GLU A 90 10.28 -30.91 16.84
N LEU A 91 10.85 -30.46 17.97
CA LEU A 91 10.88 -29.04 18.35
C LEU A 91 12.03 -28.24 17.71
N ILE A 92 13.09 -28.91 17.26
CA ILE A 92 14.15 -28.27 16.47
C ILE A 92 13.90 -28.66 15.01
N PRO A 93 13.44 -27.75 14.13
CA PRO A 93 13.40 -28.03 12.71
C PRO A 93 14.81 -28.46 12.26
N ASN A 94 14.90 -29.46 11.38
CA ASN A 94 16.16 -29.99 10.86
C ASN A 94 16.90 -28.94 10.00
N LEU A 95 17.38 -27.89 10.66
CA LEU A 95 18.02 -26.75 10.05
C LEU A 95 19.53 -26.96 10.10
N SER A 96 20.18 -26.64 8.99
CA SER A 96 21.61 -26.38 8.96
C SER A 96 21.92 -25.03 9.59
N TYR A 97 23.17 -24.87 10.05
CA TYR A 97 23.70 -23.58 10.52
C TYR A 97 23.37 -22.42 9.57
N THR A 98 23.54 -22.62 8.26
CA THR A 98 23.31 -21.54 7.30
C THR A 98 21.84 -21.19 7.14
N GLN A 99 20.94 -22.17 7.18
CA GLN A 99 19.50 -21.91 7.15
C GLN A 99 19.06 -21.15 8.40
N ALA A 100 19.54 -21.54 9.59
CA ALA A 100 19.23 -20.83 10.84
C ALA A 100 19.68 -19.36 10.80
N ILE A 101 20.87 -19.08 10.25
CA ILE A 101 21.37 -17.72 10.05
C ILE A 101 20.52 -16.92 9.06
N ILE A 102 20.05 -17.53 7.97
CA ILE A 102 19.19 -16.85 6.99
C ILE A 102 17.85 -16.48 7.62
N LEU A 103 17.27 -17.40 8.41
CA LEU A 103 15.99 -17.17 9.10
C LEU A 103 16.07 -16.07 10.17
N LEU A 104 17.26 -15.71 10.68
CA LEU A 104 17.43 -14.54 11.56
C LEU A 104 17.20 -13.19 10.84
N GLY A 105 17.10 -13.20 9.50
CA GLY A 105 16.64 -12.05 8.71
C GLY A 105 15.13 -11.85 8.74
N ILE A 106 14.37 -12.86 9.17
CA ILE A 106 12.92 -12.82 9.33
C ILE A 106 12.60 -12.46 10.80
N PRO A 107 11.61 -11.58 11.05
CA PRO A 107 11.08 -11.32 12.38
C PRO A 107 10.72 -12.61 13.12
N GLU A 108 10.92 -12.65 14.43
CA GLU A 108 10.71 -13.85 15.24
C GLU A 108 9.27 -14.38 15.10
N GLU A 109 8.31 -13.46 15.10
CA GLU A 109 6.87 -13.74 15.04
C GLU A 109 6.43 -14.37 13.72
N GLU A 110 7.16 -14.11 12.63
CA GLU A 110 6.85 -14.61 11.29
C GLU A 110 7.65 -15.87 10.94
N ARG A 111 8.72 -16.16 11.68
CA ARG A 111 9.68 -17.20 11.33
C ARG A 111 9.07 -18.60 11.36
N GLU A 112 8.20 -18.89 12.33
CA GLU A 112 7.54 -20.20 12.44
C GLU A 112 6.57 -20.43 11.30
N SER A 113 5.74 -19.43 10.96
CA SER A 113 4.84 -19.47 9.81
C SER A 113 5.62 -19.63 8.50
N PHE A 114 6.71 -18.87 8.33
CA PHE A 114 7.56 -18.96 7.15
C PHE A 114 8.15 -20.36 6.98
N VAL A 115 8.64 -20.97 8.06
CA VAL A 115 9.19 -22.33 8.04
C VAL A 115 8.12 -23.37 7.70
N ALA A 116 6.91 -23.22 8.23
CA ALA A 116 5.80 -24.13 7.97
C ALA A 116 5.29 -24.03 6.52
N GLU A 117 5.27 -22.84 5.94
CA GLU A 117 4.75 -22.59 4.59
C GLU A 117 5.73 -22.97 3.47
N ASN A 118 7.04 -22.88 3.72
CA ASN A 118 8.05 -22.96 2.67
C ASN A 118 8.88 -24.27 2.66
N ASP A 119 8.60 -25.25 3.52
CA ASP A 119 9.42 -26.47 3.67
C ASP A 119 10.93 -26.15 3.74
N VAL A 120 11.30 -25.29 4.68
CA VAL A 120 12.67 -24.75 4.78
C VAL A 120 13.72 -25.85 4.97
N VAL A 121 13.33 -26.99 5.55
CA VAL A 121 14.19 -28.17 5.73
C VAL A 121 14.59 -28.78 4.38
N GLY A 122 13.67 -28.87 3.43
CA GLY A 122 13.92 -29.39 2.08
C GLY A 122 14.69 -28.40 1.18
N MET A 123 14.63 -27.10 1.47
CA MET A 123 15.26 -26.07 0.66
C MET A 123 16.79 -26.04 0.77
N SER A 124 17.46 -25.89 -0.37
CA SER A 124 18.86 -25.51 -0.40
C SER A 124 19.06 -24.09 0.16
N THR A 125 20.28 -23.80 0.62
CA THR A 125 20.67 -22.46 1.08
C THR A 125 20.39 -21.36 0.04
N ARG A 126 20.48 -21.68 -1.26
CA ARG A 126 20.21 -20.73 -2.34
C ARG A 126 18.72 -20.47 -2.47
N GLU A 127 17.90 -21.52 -2.45
CA GLU A 127 16.45 -21.41 -2.52
C GLU A 127 15.90 -20.64 -1.31
N LEU A 128 16.38 -20.94 -0.10
CA LEU A 128 15.96 -20.20 1.09
C LEU A 128 16.30 -18.71 1.01
N LYS A 129 17.50 -18.35 0.53
CA LYS A 129 17.86 -16.94 0.32
C LYS A 129 16.95 -16.25 -0.69
N GLN A 130 16.59 -16.97 -1.75
CA GLN A 130 15.70 -16.45 -2.78
C GLN A 130 14.28 -16.25 -2.23
N ALA A 131 13.76 -17.21 -1.47
CA ALA A 131 12.45 -17.11 -0.83
C ALA A 131 12.35 -15.94 0.16
N VAL A 132 13.40 -15.71 0.96
CA VAL A 132 13.46 -14.53 1.85
C VAL A 132 13.49 -13.23 1.05
N LEU A 133 14.27 -13.17 -0.03
CA LEU A 133 14.34 -11.98 -0.89
C LEU A 133 12.99 -11.67 -1.55
N GLU A 134 12.31 -12.69 -2.08
CA GLU A 134 10.99 -12.55 -2.70
C GLU A 134 9.93 -12.09 -1.68
N ARG A 135 9.98 -12.62 -0.46
CA ARG A 135 9.15 -12.16 0.65
C ARG A 135 9.38 -10.67 0.94
N ASP A 136 10.64 -10.26 1.08
CA ASP A 136 10.99 -8.88 1.40
C ASP A 136 10.56 -7.91 0.28
N GLN A 137 10.72 -8.32 -0.98
CA GLN A 137 10.24 -7.57 -2.14
C GLN A 137 8.71 -7.45 -2.14
N ALA A 138 7.99 -8.55 -1.94
CA ALA A 138 6.54 -8.56 -1.87
C ALA A 138 5.99 -7.68 -0.72
N LEU A 139 6.66 -7.68 0.45
CA LEU A 139 6.32 -6.82 1.58
C LEU A 139 6.54 -5.33 1.23
N SER A 140 7.65 -5.00 0.57
CA SER A 140 7.93 -3.64 0.11
C SER A 140 6.89 -3.16 -0.90
N GLU A 141 6.60 -3.96 -1.94
CA GLU A 141 5.60 -3.65 -2.95
C GLU A 141 4.21 -3.49 -2.34
N LYS A 142 3.82 -4.37 -1.41
CA LYS A 142 2.55 -4.26 -0.69
C LYS A 142 2.46 -2.96 0.12
N ALA A 143 3.54 -2.57 0.79
CA ALA A 143 3.58 -1.31 1.54
C ALA A 143 3.46 -0.09 0.62
N GLU A 144 4.14 -0.09 -0.52
CA GLU A 144 4.03 0.95 -1.54
C GLU A 144 2.61 1.07 -2.10
N LEU A 145 1.99 -0.07 -2.45
CA LEU A 145 0.61 -0.11 -2.93
C LEU A 145 -0.38 0.39 -1.88
N GLN A 146 -0.19 0.04 -0.61
CA GLN A 146 -1.04 0.52 0.48
C GLN A 146 -0.93 2.03 0.66
N ASN A 147 0.29 2.58 0.65
CA ASN A 147 0.51 4.03 0.74
C ASN A 147 -0.13 4.77 -0.45
N ALA A 148 -0.04 4.22 -1.66
CA ALA A 148 -0.69 4.78 -2.84
C ALA A 148 -2.22 4.73 -2.74
N LEU A 149 -2.78 3.64 -2.19
CA LEU A 149 -4.22 3.50 -1.96
C LEU A 149 -4.73 4.55 -0.96
N ASP A 150 -4.04 4.73 0.16
CA ASP A 150 -4.41 5.69 1.20
C ASP A 150 -4.35 7.14 0.67
N ALA A 151 -3.30 7.46 -0.11
CA ALA A 151 -3.18 8.77 -0.77
C ALA A 151 -4.33 9.03 -1.75
N ASN A 152 -4.69 8.02 -2.56
CA ASN A 152 -5.81 8.12 -3.50
C ASN A 152 -7.16 8.26 -2.78
N GLN A 153 -7.38 7.55 -1.67
CA GLN A 153 -8.59 7.69 -0.85
C GLN A 153 -8.71 9.12 -0.29
N GLY A 154 -7.61 9.71 0.18
CA GLY A 154 -7.58 11.10 0.61
C GLY A 154 -7.99 12.08 -0.50
N ALA A 155 -7.43 11.90 -1.70
CA ALA A 155 -7.79 12.70 -2.87
C ALA A 155 -9.26 12.54 -3.26
N VAL A 156 -9.78 11.31 -3.31
CA VAL A 156 -11.19 11.03 -3.62
C VAL A 156 -12.13 11.68 -2.61
N THR A 157 -11.78 11.67 -1.33
CA THR A 157 -12.60 12.29 -0.27
C THR A 157 -12.70 13.80 -0.47
N LYS A 158 -11.56 14.47 -0.74
CA LYS A 158 -11.51 15.91 -1.01
C LYS A 158 -12.32 16.32 -2.25
N ILE A 159 -12.11 15.61 -3.36
CA ILE A 159 -12.86 15.79 -4.61
C ILE A 159 -14.36 15.57 -4.39
N THR A 160 -14.74 14.61 -3.54
CA THR A 160 -16.15 14.36 -3.22
C THR A 160 -16.77 15.50 -2.40
N SER A 161 -16.05 16.06 -1.43
CA SER A 161 -16.54 17.24 -0.70
C SER A 161 -16.66 18.48 -1.57
N GLU A 162 -15.69 18.76 -2.44
CA GLU A 162 -15.72 19.90 -3.37
C GLU A 162 -16.93 19.80 -4.31
N ARG A 163 -17.19 18.61 -4.85
CA ARG A 163 -18.39 18.33 -5.66
C ARG A 163 -19.69 18.59 -4.90
N ASP A 164 -19.78 18.15 -3.65
CA ASP A 164 -21.01 18.29 -2.86
C ASP A 164 -21.30 19.77 -2.51
N GLU A 165 -20.25 20.56 -2.28
CA GLU A 165 -20.36 22.01 -2.12
C GLU A 165 -20.83 22.70 -3.41
N LEU A 166 -20.26 22.36 -4.56
CA LEU A 166 -20.68 22.89 -5.86
C LEU A 166 -22.14 22.53 -6.17
N ARG A 167 -22.58 21.31 -5.86
CA ARG A 167 -23.99 20.89 -6.01
C ARG A 167 -24.92 21.73 -5.15
N LYS A 168 -24.52 22.03 -3.91
CA LYS A 168 -25.30 22.90 -3.02
C LYS A 168 -25.41 24.31 -3.60
N GLU A 169 -24.32 24.88 -4.10
CA GLU A 169 -24.33 26.20 -4.74
C GLU A 169 -25.22 26.24 -6.00
N ALA A 170 -25.11 25.23 -6.87
CA ALA A 170 -25.95 25.10 -8.06
C ALA A 170 -27.45 25.06 -7.70
N SER A 171 -27.83 24.31 -6.66
CA SER A 171 -29.22 24.27 -6.18
C SER A 171 -29.70 25.64 -5.67
N GLY A 172 -28.84 26.39 -4.99
CA GLY A 172 -29.15 27.75 -4.51
C GLY A 172 -29.32 28.75 -5.65
N LEU A 173 -28.45 28.69 -6.67
CA LEU A 173 -28.56 29.50 -7.88
C LEU A 173 -29.86 29.20 -8.65
N GLN A 174 -30.26 27.93 -8.74
CA GLN A 174 -31.50 27.53 -9.38
C GLN A 174 -32.73 28.12 -8.67
N ALA A 175 -32.77 28.07 -7.34
CA ALA A 175 -33.83 28.71 -6.55
C ALA A 175 -33.86 30.25 -6.74
N ALA A 176 -32.69 30.88 -6.82
CA ALA A 176 -32.58 32.32 -7.07
C ALA A 176 -33.03 32.69 -8.49
N ILE A 177 -32.73 31.87 -9.50
CA ILE A 177 -33.22 32.01 -10.88
C ILE A 177 -34.75 31.99 -10.89
N HIS A 178 -35.36 30.96 -10.30
CA HIS A 178 -36.82 30.83 -10.23
C HIS A 178 -37.46 32.05 -9.55
N THR A 179 -36.89 32.50 -8.43
CA THR A 179 -37.38 33.68 -7.70
C THR A 179 -37.30 34.93 -8.57
N LYS A 180 -36.17 35.18 -9.24
CA LYS A 180 -35.99 36.36 -10.11
C LYS A 180 -36.91 36.32 -11.32
N GLU A 181 -37.15 35.14 -11.91
CA GLU A 181 -38.12 34.97 -13.00
C GLU A 181 -39.53 35.34 -12.56
N SER A 182 -39.95 34.95 -11.36
CA SER A 182 -41.25 35.34 -10.80
C SER A 182 -41.37 36.85 -10.55
N THR A 183 -40.29 37.48 -10.07
CA THR A 183 -40.23 38.94 -9.88
C THR A 183 -40.32 39.68 -11.20
N ILE A 184 -39.57 39.24 -12.23
CA ILE A 184 -39.61 39.84 -13.57
C ILE A 184 -41.02 39.72 -14.14
N LYS A 185 -41.67 38.54 -14.06
CA LYS A 185 -43.07 38.37 -14.49
C LYS A 185 -44.01 39.35 -13.79
N THR A 186 -43.81 39.58 -12.50
CA THR A 186 -44.63 40.52 -11.71
C THR A 186 -44.39 41.97 -12.11
N LEU A 187 -43.13 42.37 -12.33
CA LEU A 187 -42.78 43.71 -12.81
C LEU A 187 -43.30 43.96 -14.23
N GLN A 188 -43.26 42.94 -15.10
CA GLN A 188 -43.84 43.00 -16.45
C GLN A 188 -45.35 43.31 -16.38
N LYS A 189 -46.11 42.56 -15.56
CA LYS A 189 -47.54 42.82 -15.35
C LYS A 189 -47.82 44.24 -14.83
N LYS A 190 -46.97 44.77 -13.93
CA LYS A 190 -47.10 46.15 -13.43
C LYS A 190 -46.80 47.18 -14.51
N LEU A 191 -45.84 46.91 -15.39
CA LEU A 191 -45.51 47.76 -16.53
C LEU A 191 -46.68 47.81 -17.52
N ASP A 192 -47.27 46.65 -17.84
CA ASP A 192 -48.40 46.57 -18.77
C ASP A 192 -49.61 47.35 -18.22
N ALA A 193 -49.97 47.14 -16.95
CA ALA A 193 -51.04 47.90 -16.30
C ALA A 193 -50.75 49.41 -16.22
N ALA A 194 -49.50 49.82 -16.03
CA ALA A 194 -49.12 51.23 -16.04
C ALA A 194 -49.22 51.87 -17.42
N LYS A 195 -48.96 51.10 -18.49
CA LYS A 195 -49.12 51.55 -19.88
C LYS A 195 -50.60 51.69 -20.26
N GLU A 196 -51.46 50.80 -19.77
CA GLU A 196 -52.92 50.84 -20.00
C GLU A 196 -53.63 51.94 -19.19
N GLY A 197 -53.16 52.23 -17.98
CA GLY A 197 -53.79 53.18 -17.06
C GLY A 197 -53.30 54.64 -17.13
N GLU A 198 -52.72 55.06 -18.27
CA GLU A 198 -52.17 56.42 -18.48
C GLU A 198 -51.20 56.90 -17.38
N ALA A 199 -50.36 56.01 -16.85
CA ALA A 199 -49.35 56.39 -15.87
C ALA A 199 -48.31 57.36 -16.48
N SER A 200 -47.72 58.21 -15.64
CA SER A 200 -46.70 59.16 -16.10
C SER A 200 -45.52 58.47 -16.77
N ALA A 201 -44.96 59.09 -17.82
CA ALA A 201 -43.81 58.58 -18.55
C ALA A 201 -42.61 58.26 -17.63
N ALA A 202 -42.42 59.05 -16.58
CA ALA A 202 -41.39 58.82 -15.57
C ALA A 202 -41.56 57.47 -14.84
N LYS A 203 -42.79 57.06 -14.53
CA LYS A 203 -43.10 55.78 -13.87
C LYS A 203 -42.87 54.59 -14.78
N ILE A 204 -43.21 54.73 -16.08
CA ILE A 204 -42.95 53.71 -17.10
C ILE A 204 -41.44 53.50 -17.28
N ILE A 205 -40.67 54.58 -17.42
CA ILE A 205 -39.21 54.52 -17.56
C ILE A 205 -38.55 53.88 -16.33
N ALA A 206 -39.03 54.21 -15.13
CA ALA A 206 -38.53 53.61 -13.90
C ALA A 206 -38.74 52.08 -13.86
N LEU A 207 -39.94 51.61 -14.22
CA LEU A 207 -40.27 50.17 -14.28
C LEU A 207 -39.45 49.44 -15.36
N GLU A 208 -39.27 50.04 -16.55
CA GLU A 208 -38.44 49.47 -17.61
C GLU A 208 -36.97 49.33 -17.16
N LYS A 209 -36.45 50.33 -16.43
CA LYS A 209 -35.11 50.26 -15.85
C LYS A 209 -34.99 49.15 -14.81
N GLU A 210 -35.97 49.00 -13.91
CA GLU A 210 -36.00 47.93 -12.90
C GLU A 210 -36.04 46.54 -13.54
N ILE A 211 -36.87 46.35 -14.57
CA ILE A 211 -36.94 45.09 -15.32
C ILE A 211 -35.60 44.79 -15.97
N LYS A 212 -34.96 45.76 -16.63
CA LYS A 212 -33.66 45.57 -17.27
C LYS A 212 -32.57 45.17 -16.26
N VAL A 213 -32.53 45.81 -15.09
CA VAL A 213 -31.61 45.44 -14.00
C VAL A 213 -31.89 44.02 -13.49
N ALA A 214 -33.16 43.66 -13.33
CA ALA A 214 -33.55 42.31 -12.90
C ALA A 214 -33.17 41.24 -13.94
N GLN A 215 -33.36 41.52 -15.22
CA GLN A 215 -32.97 40.65 -16.34
C GLN A 215 -31.46 40.43 -16.41
N ILE A 216 -30.65 41.49 -16.25
CA ILE A 216 -29.18 41.36 -16.20
C ILE A 216 -28.76 40.44 -15.05
N LYS A 217 -29.34 40.62 -13.85
CA LYS A 217 -29.07 39.75 -12.69
C LYS A 217 -29.54 38.30 -12.92
N LEU A 218 -30.66 38.10 -13.60
CA LEU A 218 -31.15 36.77 -13.97
C LEU A 218 -30.17 36.08 -14.93
N SER A 219 -29.75 36.77 -15.99
CA SER A 219 -28.78 36.24 -16.96
C SER A 219 -27.46 35.89 -16.29
N ALA A 220 -26.94 36.75 -15.40
CA ALA A 220 -25.73 36.46 -14.63
C ALA A 220 -25.88 35.19 -13.78
N ASN A 221 -27.00 35.03 -13.06
CA ASN A 221 -27.26 33.82 -12.28
C ASN A 221 -27.38 32.56 -13.16
N LYS A 222 -28.00 32.67 -14.35
CA LYS A 222 -28.10 31.56 -15.31
C LYS A 222 -26.73 31.13 -15.82
N VAL A 223 -25.86 32.09 -16.16
CA VAL A 223 -24.48 31.80 -16.56
C VAL A 223 -23.74 31.08 -15.43
N SER A 224 -23.82 31.59 -14.20
CA SER A 224 -23.16 30.97 -13.03
C SER A 224 -23.68 29.55 -12.77
N PHE A 225 -24.99 29.32 -12.91
CA PHE A 225 -25.58 27.98 -12.74
C PHE A 225 -25.07 26.99 -13.80
N LEU A 226 -25.06 27.41 -15.06
CA LEU A 226 -24.56 26.56 -16.16
C LEU A 226 -23.08 26.25 -16.01
N TYR A 227 -22.28 27.24 -15.57
CA TYR A 227 -20.86 27.03 -15.28
C TYR A 227 -20.67 25.99 -14.18
N ASN A 228 -21.36 26.12 -13.04
CA ASN A 228 -21.24 25.16 -11.94
C ASN A 228 -21.69 23.75 -12.36
N ASN A 229 -22.76 23.63 -13.13
CA ASN A 229 -23.19 22.33 -13.66
C ASN A 229 -22.14 21.69 -14.59
N ILE A 230 -21.55 22.47 -15.50
CA ILE A 230 -20.48 21.95 -16.37
C ILE A 230 -19.31 21.44 -15.53
N ALA A 231 -18.90 22.17 -14.49
CA ALA A 231 -17.82 21.75 -13.61
C ALA A 231 -18.13 20.41 -12.92
N ILE A 232 -19.34 20.26 -12.36
CA ILE A 232 -19.77 19.03 -11.69
C ILE A 232 -19.78 17.83 -12.64
N GLU A 233 -20.42 17.97 -13.80
CA GLU A 233 -20.54 16.88 -14.79
C GLU A 233 -19.17 16.49 -15.36
N PHE A 234 -18.29 17.47 -15.56
CA PHE A 234 -16.93 17.22 -16.03
C PHE A 234 -16.10 16.47 -14.99
N GLU A 235 -16.26 16.80 -13.71
CA GLU A 235 -15.60 16.08 -12.61
C GLU A 235 -16.10 14.63 -12.49
N GLU A 236 -17.39 14.38 -12.68
CA GLU A 236 -17.95 13.02 -12.74
C GLU A 236 -17.42 12.21 -13.92
N LEU A 237 -17.31 12.84 -15.08
CA LEU A 237 -16.69 12.24 -16.27
C LEU A 237 -15.24 11.82 -16.00
N LEU A 238 -14.43 12.67 -15.35
CA LEU A 238 -13.06 12.33 -14.98
C LEU A 238 -12.98 11.17 -13.98
N LYS A 239 -13.93 11.07 -13.04
CA LYS A 239 -14.01 9.95 -12.10
C LYS A 239 -14.28 8.63 -12.84
N GLU A 240 -15.23 8.61 -13.77
CA GLU A 240 -15.54 7.39 -14.54
C GLU A 240 -14.38 6.99 -15.48
N LEU A 241 -13.68 7.95 -16.10
CA LEU A 241 -12.46 7.67 -16.85
C LEU A 241 -11.38 7.01 -15.97
N THR A 242 -11.19 7.51 -14.75
CA THR A 242 -10.20 6.97 -13.81
C THR A 242 -10.53 5.53 -13.40
N LYS A 243 -11.82 5.20 -13.20
CA LYS A 243 -12.28 3.84 -12.91
C LYS A 243 -12.12 2.89 -14.11
N LEU A 244 -12.20 3.42 -15.32
CA LEU A 244 -12.05 2.65 -16.55
C LEU A 244 -10.59 2.23 -16.79
N ALA A 245 -9.62 3.06 -16.42
CA ALA A 245 -8.19 2.82 -16.65
C ALA A 245 -7.68 1.41 -16.26
N PRO A 246 -7.98 0.86 -15.05
CA PRO A 246 -7.56 -0.50 -14.70
C PRO A 246 -8.39 -1.62 -15.37
N SER A 247 -9.61 -1.33 -15.81
CA SER A 247 -10.53 -2.33 -16.39
C SER A 247 -10.35 -2.49 -17.89
N ASP A 248 -10.13 -1.38 -18.60
CA ASP A 248 -9.94 -1.34 -20.05
C ASP A 248 -9.05 -0.13 -20.41
N PRO A 249 -7.72 -0.33 -20.47
CA PRO A 249 -6.77 0.74 -20.80
C PRO A 249 -6.97 1.31 -22.22
N GLU A 250 -7.42 0.50 -23.17
CA GLU A 250 -7.59 0.91 -24.57
C GLU A 250 -8.82 1.82 -24.71
N ALA A 251 -9.94 1.44 -24.07
CA ALA A 251 -11.12 2.30 -24.00
C ALA A 251 -10.84 3.59 -23.21
N HIS A 252 -10.06 3.53 -22.13
CA HIS A 252 -9.68 4.71 -21.36
C HIS A 252 -8.94 5.75 -22.24
N GLU A 253 -7.91 5.34 -22.99
CA GLU A 253 -7.18 6.28 -23.86
C GLU A 253 -8.05 6.82 -25.00
N LYS A 254 -8.95 6.00 -25.57
CA LYS A 254 -9.91 6.46 -26.57
C LYS A 254 -10.82 7.57 -26.02
N TYR A 255 -11.51 7.32 -24.90
CA TYR A 255 -12.45 8.30 -24.34
C TYR A 255 -11.74 9.55 -23.83
N LYS A 256 -10.54 9.41 -23.26
CA LYS A 256 -9.69 10.55 -22.92
C LYS A 256 -9.38 11.44 -24.13
N GLY A 257 -9.06 10.84 -25.28
CA GLY A 257 -8.88 11.58 -26.54
C GLY A 257 -10.14 12.32 -27.01
N GLU A 258 -11.32 11.67 -26.92
CA GLU A 258 -12.61 12.29 -27.25
C GLU A 258 -12.91 13.50 -26.34
N VAL A 259 -12.67 13.36 -25.03
CA VAL A 259 -12.86 14.43 -24.04
C VAL A 259 -11.91 15.60 -24.32
N SER A 260 -10.63 15.35 -24.56
CA SER A 260 -9.68 16.40 -24.96
C SER A 260 -10.11 17.12 -26.24
N GLY A 261 -10.62 16.38 -27.23
CA GLY A 261 -11.15 16.96 -28.46
C GLY A 261 -12.37 17.85 -28.24
N LEU A 262 -13.27 17.47 -27.33
CA LEU A 262 -14.42 18.29 -26.94
C LEU A 262 -13.97 19.61 -26.27
N ILE A 263 -13.01 19.53 -25.34
CA ILE A 263 -12.47 20.71 -24.66
C ILE A 263 -11.86 21.69 -25.67
N GLY A 264 -11.11 21.19 -26.65
CA GLY A 264 -10.55 22.02 -27.73
C GLY A 264 -11.64 22.77 -28.50
N LYS A 265 -12.72 22.08 -28.90
CA LYS A 265 -13.85 22.72 -29.61
C LYS A 265 -14.61 23.74 -28.77
N ILE A 266 -14.69 23.54 -27.45
CA ILE A 266 -15.28 24.51 -26.53
C ILE A 266 -14.39 25.75 -26.43
N ALA A 267 -13.08 25.56 -26.32
CA ALA A 267 -12.11 26.65 -26.23
C ALA A 267 -12.10 27.54 -27.48
N GLU A 268 -12.29 26.99 -28.67
CA GLU A 268 -12.40 27.76 -29.92
C GLU A 268 -13.62 28.69 -29.97
N LYS A 269 -14.64 28.45 -29.15
CA LYS A 269 -15.91 29.21 -29.13
C LYS A 269 -16.00 30.24 -28.02
N LEU A 270 -15.04 30.26 -27.09
CA LEU A 270 -14.94 31.21 -25.99
C LEU A 270 -14.02 32.37 -26.37
#